data_AF-A0A4R2C4Z1-F1
#
_entry.id   AF-A0A4R2C4Z1-F1
#
_cell.length_a   1.000
_cell.length_b   1.000
_cell.length_c   1.000
_cell.angle_alpha   90.00
_cell.angle_beta   90.00
_cell.angle_gamma   90.00
#
_symmetry.space_group_name_H-M   'P 1'
#
loop_
_entity.id
_entity.type
_entity.pdbx_description
1 polymer ?
#
loop_
_entity_poly.entity_id
_entity_poly.type
_entity_poly.pdbx_seq_one_letter_code
_entity_poly.pdbx_strand_id
1 'polypeptide(L)'
;MRKRKTAWRHGRLICGVVVFAVVTVFAATGVANHGIRDLLQARAQVTGTYTCPGYSSIDNINPVTDLMKDTYTWGNFGPVKVGDGNGDIDWRLNPHKNPSWYMWLHSLRWLGLGISAGSRGDRAALAHVTAIVKDWVHDNPYSWKKDVGAYESTMHRTNVLICTRQAILSGLGVPTLPAGYSWLDKALVEHAKFLIKNYSGDGNHGTDEALALFGVGCTLNRPSYLRTAEGRLTNAIKTAIDSQGSTNEQSTAYAQFNYTLWGRAEAVLKQCGADPGTTISKRRALMASWLALATNSLGRLHQIGDSEAVKTMSDPGTPLEYAA
;
A
#
# COMPACT_ATOMS: atom_id res chain seq x y z
N MET A 1 0.70 -52.97 37.15
CA MET A 1 -0.59 -53.60 37.49
C MET A 1 -1.72 -52.87 36.76
N ARG A 2 -2.63 -53.64 36.11
CA ARG A 2 -4.01 -53.34 35.61
C ARG A 2 -4.22 -52.04 34.81
N LYS A 3 -4.45 -52.00 33.48
CA LYS A 3 -5.41 -52.66 32.55
C LYS A 3 -6.89 -52.65 32.98
N ARG A 4 -7.73 -51.97 32.18
CA ARG A 4 -9.03 -52.37 31.54
C ARG A 4 -9.68 -51.09 30.95
N LYS A 5 -9.92 -50.91 29.63
CA LYS A 5 -10.71 -51.61 28.59
C LYS A 5 -12.19 -51.83 28.91
N THR A 6 -13.03 -51.44 27.92
CA THR A 6 -14.37 -51.90 27.43
C THR A 6 -15.41 -50.76 27.45
N ALA A 7 -16.02 -50.25 26.36
CA ALA A 7 -16.56 -50.78 25.09
C ALA A 7 -17.81 -51.66 25.23
N TRP A 8 -18.83 -51.38 24.37
CA TRP A 8 -20.11 -52.08 24.04
C TRP A 8 -21.40 -51.39 24.54
N ARG A 9 -22.57 -51.41 23.86
CA ARG A 9 -23.02 -51.74 22.49
C ARG A 9 -24.53 -51.37 22.36
N HIS A 10 -24.96 -51.04 21.13
CA HIS A 10 -26.21 -51.35 20.39
C HIS A 10 -27.66 -51.23 20.95
N GLY A 11 -28.56 -50.79 20.04
CA GLY A 11 -29.99 -51.13 19.93
C GLY A 11 -30.88 -49.91 19.59
N ARG A 12 -31.19 -49.56 18.32
CA ARG A 12 -32.19 -50.05 17.31
C ARG A 12 -33.70 -49.86 17.62
N LEU A 13 -34.37 -49.12 16.69
CA LEU A 13 -35.78 -49.21 16.18
C LEU A 13 -36.92 -48.80 17.14
N ILE A 14 -38.08 -48.18 16.80
CA ILE A 14 -38.87 -47.76 15.62
C ILE A 14 -39.89 -46.71 16.14
N CYS A 15 -40.28 -45.70 15.36
CA CYS A 15 -41.70 -45.37 15.05
C CYS A 15 -41.78 -44.12 14.16
N GLY A 16 -42.42 -44.27 13.01
CA GLY A 16 -42.68 -43.20 12.06
C GLY A 16 -43.93 -42.41 12.41
N VAL A 17 -43.95 -41.15 11.99
CA VAL A 17 -45.16 -40.42 11.59
C VAL A 17 -44.79 -39.59 10.38
N VAL A 18 -45.49 -39.86 9.27
CA VAL A 18 -45.46 -39.10 8.03
C VAL A 18 -46.36 -37.89 8.22
N VAL A 19 -45.82 -36.67 8.06
CA VAL A 19 -46.63 -35.46 7.90
C VAL A 19 -46.37 -34.91 6.50
N PHE A 20 -47.39 -35.01 5.65
CA PHE A 20 -47.46 -34.29 4.39
C PHE A 20 -47.70 -32.81 4.70
N ALA A 21 -46.76 -31.94 4.33
CA ALA A 21 -46.99 -30.50 4.22
C ALA A 21 -46.89 -30.09 2.75
N VAL A 22 -48.02 -29.64 2.24
CA VAL A 22 -48.23 -29.08 0.91
C VAL A 22 -47.35 -27.84 0.74
N VAL A 23 -46.43 -27.86 -0.23
CA VAL A 23 -45.68 -26.67 -0.64
C VAL A 23 -46.53 -25.91 -1.65
N THR A 24 -47.19 -24.85 -1.17
CA THR A 24 -47.79 -23.83 -2.02
C THR A 24 -46.68 -22.98 -2.61
N VAL A 25 -46.46 -23.06 -3.93
CA VAL A 25 -45.56 -22.18 -4.66
C VAL A 25 -46.23 -20.81 -4.79
N PHE A 26 -45.83 -19.86 -3.95
CA PHE A 26 -46.07 -18.44 -4.22
C PHE A 26 -44.99 -17.93 -5.18
N ALA A 27 -45.41 -17.51 -6.37
CA ALA A 27 -44.59 -16.74 -7.29
C ALA A 27 -44.30 -15.36 -6.68
N ALA A 28 -43.16 -15.22 -6.00
CA ALA A 28 -42.63 -13.91 -5.62
C ALA A 28 -42.01 -13.25 -6.86
N THR A 29 -42.83 -12.48 -7.56
CA THR A 29 -42.37 -11.51 -8.56
C THR A 29 -41.98 -10.22 -7.83
N GLY A 30 -40.76 -9.75 -8.08
CA GLY A 30 -40.27 -8.46 -7.62
C GLY A 30 -39.44 -8.53 -6.33
N VAL A 31 -38.34 -7.78 -6.31
CA VAL A 31 -37.42 -7.58 -5.17
C VAL A 31 -36.38 -8.70 -4.94
N ALA A 32 -35.70 -9.15 -6.00
CA ALA A 32 -34.42 -9.88 -5.83
C ALA A 32 -33.39 -9.63 -6.95
N ASN A 33 -33.59 -8.60 -7.80
CA ASN A 33 -32.80 -8.46 -9.03
C ASN A 33 -31.94 -7.18 -9.12
N HIS A 34 -31.93 -6.33 -8.09
CA HIS A 34 -31.07 -5.15 -8.06
C HIS A 34 -29.68 -5.43 -7.43
N GLY A 35 -29.56 -6.38 -6.51
CA GLY A 35 -28.28 -6.67 -5.83
C GLY A 35 -27.24 -7.42 -6.67
N ILE A 36 -27.65 -8.18 -7.69
CA ILE A 36 -26.72 -8.97 -8.52
C ILE A 36 -26.29 -8.21 -9.78
N ARG A 37 -27.08 -7.25 -10.27
CA ARG A 37 -26.73 -6.43 -11.43
C ARG A 37 -25.58 -5.45 -11.13
N ASP A 38 -25.46 -4.95 -9.91
CA ASP A 38 -24.34 -4.09 -9.48
C ASP A 38 -23.02 -4.85 -9.28
N LEU A 39 -23.07 -6.17 -9.04
CA LEU A 39 -21.87 -7.01 -8.93
C LEU A 39 -21.20 -7.32 -10.28
N LEU A 40 -21.94 -7.13 -11.38
CA LEU A 40 -21.53 -7.49 -12.74
C LEU A 40 -21.35 -6.30 -13.68
N GLN A 41 -21.51 -5.05 -13.22
CA GLN A 41 -21.02 -3.93 -14.01
C GLN A 41 -19.49 -3.99 -14.07
N ALA A 42 -19.00 -4.50 -15.19
CA ALA A 42 -17.67 -4.19 -15.67
C ALA A 42 -17.56 -2.67 -15.63
N ARG A 43 -16.76 -2.14 -14.70
CA ARG A 43 -16.35 -0.74 -14.81
C ARG A 43 -15.79 -0.57 -16.22
N ALA A 44 -16.19 0.51 -16.89
CA ALA A 44 -15.52 0.97 -18.08
C ALA A 44 -14.00 0.94 -17.84
N GLN A 45 -13.21 0.67 -18.89
CA GLN A 45 -11.76 0.66 -18.77
C GLN A 45 -11.30 1.88 -17.98
N VAL A 46 -10.40 1.66 -17.03
CA VAL A 46 -9.77 2.73 -16.27
C VAL A 46 -9.08 3.65 -17.28
N THR A 47 -9.62 4.85 -17.48
CA THR A 47 -9.10 5.83 -18.44
C THR A 47 -7.91 6.63 -17.90
N GLY A 48 -7.56 6.37 -16.64
CA GLY A 48 -6.53 7.06 -15.87
C GLY A 48 -5.25 6.25 -15.68
N THR A 49 -4.17 6.91 -15.27
CA THR A 49 -2.90 6.25 -14.92
C THR A 49 -2.54 6.57 -13.48
N TYR A 50 -2.18 5.56 -12.71
CA TYR A 50 -1.61 5.76 -11.38
C TYR A 50 -0.18 6.29 -11.53
N THR A 51 0.05 7.55 -11.20
CA THR A 51 1.40 8.15 -11.30
C THR A 51 2.34 7.53 -10.25
N CYS A 52 3.59 7.24 -10.62
CA CYS A 52 4.62 6.84 -9.66
C CYS A 52 4.66 7.84 -8.48
N PRO A 53 4.41 7.40 -7.23
CA PRO A 53 4.26 8.29 -6.08
C PRO A 53 5.60 8.73 -5.48
N GLY A 54 6.72 8.37 -6.11
CA GLY A 54 8.07 8.64 -5.60
C GLY A 54 8.49 7.72 -4.45
N TYR A 55 9.56 8.10 -3.76
CA TYR A 55 10.33 7.21 -2.90
C TYR A 55 10.50 7.72 -1.47
N SER A 56 9.63 8.62 -1.02
CA SER A 56 9.64 9.19 0.35
C SER A 56 10.99 9.78 0.75
N SER A 57 11.73 10.33 -0.21
CA SER A 57 13.05 10.95 -0.03
C SER A 57 14.15 9.99 0.47
N ILE A 58 13.89 8.69 0.57
CA ILE A 58 14.89 7.69 0.97
C ILE A 58 15.96 7.55 -0.13
N ASP A 59 15.55 7.73 -1.37
CA ASP A 59 16.42 7.73 -2.53
C ASP A 59 17.43 8.89 -2.55
N ASN A 60 17.13 10.03 -1.91
CA ASN A 60 17.99 11.23 -1.94
C ASN A 60 19.42 10.98 -1.43
N ILE A 61 19.60 10.04 -0.51
CA ILE A 61 20.90 9.67 0.07
C ILE A 61 21.49 8.40 -0.55
N ASN A 62 20.89 7.90 -1.63
CA ASN A 62 21.30 6.70 -2.36
C ASN A 62 21.55 7.06 -3.83
N PRO A 63 22.66 7.74 -4.15
CA PRO A 63 22.96 8.16 -5.51
C PRO A 63 23.17 6.96 -6.43
N VAL A 64 22.93 7.13 -7.74
CA VAL A 64 23.07 6.06 -8.74
C VAL A 64 24.44 5.37 -8.66
N THR A 65 25.52 6.11 -8.39
CA THR A 65 26.87 5.57 -8.24
C THR A 65 27.02 4.54 -7.13
N ASP A 66 26.21 4.65 -6.08
CA ASP A 66 26.21 3.73 -4.94
C ASP A 66 25.28 2.55 -5.21
N LEU A 67 24.14 2.82 -5.88
CA LEU A 67 23.25 1.79 -6.37
C LEU A 67 24.00 0.80 -7.25
N MET A 68 24.80 1.28 -8.21
CA MET A 68 25.62 0.46 -9.11
C MET A 68 26.68 -0.42 -8.41
N LYS A 69 26.83 -0.28 -7.09
CA LYS A 69 27.75 -1.07 -6.24
C LYS A 69 26.99 -1.85 -5.18
N ASP A 70 25.66 -1.96 -5.31
CA ASP A 70 24.75 -2.53 -4.32
C ASP A 70 24.98 -1.94 -2.92
N THR A 71 25.11 -0.62 -2.84
CA THR A 71 25.31 0.10 -1.58
C THR A 71 24.03 0.84 -1.18
N TYR A 72 23.61 0.64 0.06
CA TYR A 72 22.39 1.20 0.64
C TYR A 72 22.71 2.02 1.90
N THR A 73 22.11 3.20 1.97
CA THR A 73 22.21 4.14 3.09
C THR A 73 20.81 4.51 3.57
N TRP A 74 20.59 4.54 4.89
CA TRP A 74 19.32 4.97 5.46
C TRP A 74 19.45 5.62 6.83
N GLY A 75 18.68 6.68 7.05
CA GLY A 75 18.65 7.42 8.31
C GLY A 75 20.03 7.99 8.66
N ASN A 76 20.43 7.82 9.92
CA ASN A 76 21.76 8.23 10.41
C ASN A 76 22.81 7.11 10.30
N PHE A 77 22.47 5.99 9.65
CA PHE A 77 23.42 4.90 9.43
C PHE A 77 24.28 5.19 8.20
N GLY A 78 25.57 4.85 8.28
CA GLY A 78 26.47 4.96 7.14
C GLY A 78 26.12 3.99 6.01
N PRO A 79 26.73 4.17 4.82
CA PRO A 79 26.51 3.28 3.68
C PRO A 79 26.91 1.84 4.00
N VAL A 80 26.09 0.88 3.57
CA VAL A 80 26.32 -0.57 3.72
C VAL A 80 26.33 -1.20 2.34
N LYS A 81 27.38 -1.97 2.01
CA LYS A 81 27.36 -2.85 0.84
C LYS A 81 26.41 -4.02 1.13
N VAL A 82 25.25 -4.02 0.48
CA VAL A 82 24.16 -4.98 0.71
C VAL A 82 24.11 -6.09 -0.34
N GLY A 83 24.83 -5.96 -1.44
CA GLY A 83 24.93 -6.98 -2.48
C GLY A 83 26.34 -7.16 -3.02
N ASP A 84 26.47 -7.94 -4.10
CA ASP A 84 27.77 -8.28 -4.69
C ASP A 84 28.31 -7.22 -5.66
N GLY A 85 27.45 -6.33 -6.16
CA GLY A 85 27.71 -5.32 -7.20
C GLY A 85 27.04 -5.64 -8.54
N ASN A 86 26.36 -6.78 -8.66
CA ASN A 86 25.65 -7.24 -9.86
C ASN A 86 24.12 -7.25 -9.68
N GLY A 87 23.63 -6.74 -8.54
CA GLY A 87 22.20 -6.71 -8.20
C GLY A 87 21.70 -7.95 -7.49
N ASP A 88 22.59 -8.77 -6.92
CA ASP A 88 22.29 -9.89 -6.01
C ASP A 88 22.47 -9.40 -4.57
N ILE A 89 21.36 -9.20 -3.85
CA ILE A 89 21.35 -8.54 -2.54
C ILE A 89 21.17 -9.56 -1.42
N ASP A 90 21.96 -9.45 -0.35
CA ASP A 90 21.70 -10.16 0.90
C ASP A 90 20.49 -9.54 1.62
N TRP A 91 19.30 -10.00 1.27
CA TRP A 91 18.04 -9.57 1.88
C TRP A 91 17.91 -9.97 3.35
N ARG A 92 18.85 -10.74 3.93
CA ARG A 92 18.86 -11.08 5.36
C ARG A 92 19.78 -10.17 6.16
N LEU A 93 20.54 -9.31 5.49
CA LEU A 93 21.46 -8.39 6.12
C LEU A 93 20.70 -7.41 7.02
N ASN A 94 21.17 -7.25 8.25
CA ASN A 94 20.69 -6.23 9.20
C ASN A 94 21.81 -5.88 10.18
N PRO A 95 22.84 -5.15 9.75
CA PRO A 95 24.08 -4.96 10.51
C PRO A 95 23.84 -4.10 11.75
N HIS A 96 22.80 -3.26 11.72
CA HIS A 96 22.42 -2.38 12.81
C HIS A 96 21.41 -3.01 13.79
N LYS A 97 20.95 -4.24 13.52
CA LYS A 97 19.87 -4.92 14.28
C LYS A 97 18.65 -3.99 14.47
N ASN A 98 18.38 -3.16 13.47
CA ASN A 98 17.36 -2.13 13.53
C ASN A 98 16.19 -2.53 12.62
N PRO A 99 14.96 -2.67 13.16
CA PRO A 99 13.82 -3.13 12.38
C PRO A 99 13.42 -2.13 11.28
N SER A 100 13.62 -0.83 11.51
CA SER A 100 13.33 0.19 10.49
C SER A 100 14.34 0.13 9.36
N TRP A 101 15.64 0.04 9.65
CA TRP A 101 16.67 -0.11 8.61
C TRP A 101 16.39 -1.33 7.72
N TYR A 102 16.02 -2.46 8.34
CA TYR A 102 15.68 -3.71 7.66
C TYR A 102 14.43 -3.57 6.80
N MET A 103 13.36 -2.98 7.35
CA MET A 103 12.15 -2.66 6.60
C MET A 103 12.47 -1.78 5.38
N TRP A 104 13.20 -0.68 5.56
CA TRP A 104 13.51 0.22 4.44
C TRP A 104 14.42 -0.40 3.37
N LEU A 105 15.28 -1.36 3.71
CA LEU A 105 15.99 -2.19 2.72
C LEU A 105 14.99 -2.95 1.83
N HIS A 106 14.04 -3.67 2.45
CA HIS A 106 12.99 -4.42 1.77
C HIS A 106 11.95 -3.54 1.05
N SER A 107 11.89 -2.24 1.34
CA SER A 107 10.98 -1.31 0.66
C SER A 107 11.36 -1.03 -0.79
N LEU A 108 12.64 -1.25 -1.14
CA LEU A 108 13.25 -0.87 -2.43
C LEU A 108 13.19 0.63 -2.75
N ARG A 109 12.70 1.49 -1.85
CA ARG A 109 12.61 2.94 -2.10
C ARG A 109 13.97 3.58 -2.34
N TRP A 110 15.02 3.02 -1.76
CA TRP A 110 16.40 3.47 -1.95
C TRP A 110 16.86 3.40 -3.42
N LEU A 111 16.22 2.59 -4.28
CA LEU A 111 16.51 2.51 -5.71
C LEU A 111 16.00 3.71 -6.53
N GLY A 112 15.30 4.66 -5.89
CA GLY A 112 14.49 5.67 -6.56
C GLY A 112 15.21 6.56 -7.56
N LEU A 113 16.45 6.96 -7.27
CA LEU A 113 17.26 7.77 -8.20
C LEU A 113 17.69 6.96 -9.42
N GLY A 114 17.99 5.66 -9.27
CA GLY A 114 18.33 4.78 -10.39
C GLY A 114 17.11 4.47 -11.27
N ILE A 115 15.94 4.25 -10.66
CA ILE A 115 14.67 4.10 -11.40
C ILE A 115 14.34 5.39 -12.17
N SER A 116 14.54 6.55 -11.54
CA SER A 116 14.36 7.86 -12.18
C SER A 116 15.35 8.13 -13.31
N ALA A 117 16.61 7.70 -13.17
CA ALA A 117 17.59 7.79 -14.27
C ALA A 117 17.19 6.87 -15.43
N GLY A 118 16.77 5.65 -15.11
CA GLY A 118 16.29 4.68 -16.10
C GLY A 118 15.09 5.16 -16.92
N SER A 119 14.12 5.81 -16.28
CA SER A 119 12.96 6.39 -16.98
C SER A 119 13.33 7.48 -17.98
N ARG A 120 14.47 8.17 -17.76
CA ARG A 120 15.04 9.18 -18.68
C ARG A 120 15.98 8.58 -19.73
N GLY A 121 16.09 7.26 -19.81
CA GLY A 121 16.85 6.55 -20.85
C GLY A 121 18.23 6.07 -20.42
N ASP A 122 18.64 6.22 -19.16
CA ASP A 122 19.88 5.59 -18.67
C ASP A 122 19.74 4.07 -18.62
N ARG A 123 20.29 3.40 -19.63
CA ARG A 123 20.20 1.94 -19.79
C ARG A 123 20.92 1.18 -18.69
N ALA A 124 22.06 1.69 -18.21
CA ALA A 124 22.86 1.01 -17.20
C ALA A 124 22.15 1.06 -15.85
N ALA A 125 21.69 2.25 -15.45
CA ALA A 125 20.90 2.41 -14.24
C ALA A 125 19.62 1.57 -14.29
N LEU A 126 18.87 1.62 -15.41
CA LEU A 126 17.65 0.84 -15.57
C LEU A 126 17.90 -0.67 -15.45
N ALA A 127 18.93 -1.19 -16.12
CA ALA A 127 19.27 -2.60 -16.08
C ALA A 127 19.60 -3.06 -14.65
N HIS A 128 20.42 -2.28 -13.94
CA HIS A 128 20.88 -2.63 -12.61
C HIS A 128 19.78 -2.54 -11.55
N VAL A 129 19.02 -1.44 -11.49
CA VAL A 129 17.90 -1.38 -10.53
C VAL A 129 16.83 -2.42 -10.83
N THR A 130 16.62 -2.77 -12.10
CA THR A 130 15.68 -3.84 -12.45
C THR A 130 16.22 -5.21 -12.06
N ALA A 131 17.53 -5.43 -12.11
CA ALA A 131 18.17 -6.64 -11.59
C ALA A 131 17.90 -6.78 -10.09
N ILE A 132 18.16 -5.74 -9.29
CA ILE A 132 17.89 -5.72 -7.84
C ILE A 132 16.40 -5.96 -7.53
N VAL A 133 15.50 -5.31 -8.26
CA VAL A 133 14.05 -5.51 -8.04
C VAL A 133 13.65 -6.95 -8.37
N LYS A 134 14.19 -7.52 -9.45
CA LYS A 134 13.91 -8.90 -9.86
C LYS A 134 14.50 -9.92 -8.86
N ASP A 135 15.69 -9.64 -8.37
CA ASP A 135 16.37 -10.39 -7.32
C ASP A 135 15.53 -10.45 -6.05
N TRP A 136 15.02 -9.32 -5.57
CA TRP A 136 14.10 -9.29 -4.44
C TRP A 136 12.90 -10.23 -4.63
N VAL A 137 12.28 -10.19 -5.81
CA VAL A 137 11.11 -11.03 -6.14
C VAL A 137 11.47 -12.52 -6.17
N HIS A 138 12.69 -12.86 -6.62
CA HIS A 138 13.19 -14.23 -6.66
C HIS A 138 13.46 -14.77 -5.24
N ASP A 139 14.19 -14.00 -4.43
CA ASP A 139 14.69 -14.42 -3.13
C ASP A 139 13.67 -14.33 -2.00
N ASN A 140 12.60 -13.56 -2.21
CA ASN A 140 11.51 -13.38 -1.26
C ASN A 140 10.19 -13.90 -1.83
N PRO A 141 10.05 -15.22 -2.06
CA PRO A 141 8.83 -15.78 -2.62
C PRO A 141 7.65 -15.57 -1.67
N TYR A 142 6.47 -15.33 -2.23
CA TYR A 142 5.23 -15.23 -1.46
C TYR A 142 5.00 -16.51 -0.64
N SER A 143 4.60 -16.46 0.64
CA SER A 143 4.12 -15.29 1.40
C SER A 143 5.15 -14.71 2.38
N TRP A 144 5.13 -13.39 2.57
CA TRP A 144 6.06 -12.64 3.41
C TRP A 144 5.74 -12.62 4.91
N LYS A 145 4.79 -13.44 5.38
CA LYS A 145 4.31 -13.39 6.79
C LYS A 145 5.38 -13.63 7.85
N LYS A 146 6.44 -14.37 7.51
CA LYS A 146 7.50 -14.75 8.44
C LYS A 146 8.66 -13.77 8.49
N ASP A 147 8.69 -12.81 7.57
CA ASP A 147 9.77 -11.84 7.47
C ASP A 147 9.20 -10.45 7.74
N VAL A 148 9.63 -9.84 8.84
CA VAL A 148 9.11 -8.53 9.27
C VAL A 148 9.42 -7.42 8.26
N GLY A 149 10.60 -7.44 7.62
CA GLY A 149 10.98 -6.44 6.63
C GLY A 149 10.17 -6.59 5.35
N ALA A 150 10.03 -7.82 4.86
CA ALA A 150 9.23 -8.11 3.68
C ALA A 150 7.72 -7.86 3.93
N TYR A 151 7.20 -8.22 5.12
CA TYR A 151 5.82 -7.94 5.55
C TYR A 151 5.55 -6.44 5.54
N GLU A 152 6.30 -5.71 6.38
CA GLU A 152 6.01 -4.33 6.71
C GLU A 152 6.16 -3.43 5.48
N SER A 153 7.13 -3.71 4.62
CA SER A 153 7.41 -2.87 3.47
C SER A 153 6.50 -3.11 2.27
N THR A 154 5.49 -3.99 2.37
CA THR A 154 4.72 -4.45 1.20
C THR A 154 4.07 -3.29 0.44
N MET A 155 3.44 -2.33 1.14
CA MET A 155 2.80 -1.17 0.50
C MET A 155 3.82 -0.25 -0.19
N HIS A 156 4.98 -0.04 0.43
CA HIS A 156 6.07 0.76 -0.12
C HIS A 156 6.70 0.11 -1.36
N ARG A 157 7.03 -1.18 -1.25
CA ARG A 157 7.62 -1.94 -2.36
C ARG A 157 6.67 -2.08 -3.53
N THR A 158 5.36 -2.24 -3.27
CA THR A 158 4.34 -2.23 -4.34
C THR A 158 4.41 -0.94 -5.17
N ASN A 159 4.56 0.21 -4.53
CA ASN A 159 4.72 1.49 -5.24
C ASN A 159 6.03 1.52 -6.07
N VAL A 160 7.13 0.99 -5.52
CA VAL A 160 8.41 0.88 -6.25
C VAL A 160 8.29 -0.04 -7.48
N LEU A 161 7.56 -1.15 -7.38
CA LEU A 161 7.29 -2.02 -8.53
C LEU A 161 6.49 -1.29 -9.63
N ILE A 162 5.49 -0.49 -9.25
CA ILE A 162 4.74 0.35 -10.21
C ILE A 162 5.66 1.38 -10.86
N CYS A 163 6.49 2.08 -10.08
CA CYS A 163 7.47 3.04 -10.59
C CYS A 163 8.48 2.39 -11.55
N THR A 164 9.00 1.21 -11.19
CA THR A 164 9.93 0.43 -12.01
C THR A 164 9.28 0.06 -13.34
N ARG A 165 8.01 -0.38 -13.32
CA ARG A 165 7.25 -0.69 -14.53
C ARG A 165 7.15 0.53 -15.44
N GLN A 166 6.83 1.69 -14.89
CA GLN A 166 6.75 2.94 -15.64
C GLN A 166 8.10 3.38 -16.19
N ALA A 167 9.18 3.22 -15.43
CA ALA A 167 10.54 3.51 -15.86
C ALA A 167 10.98 2.63 -17.02
N ILE A 168 10.61 1.33 -17.01
CA ILE A 168 10.86 0.43 -18.13
C ILE A 168 10.15 0.91 -19.39
N LEU A 169 8.84 1.23 -19.31
CA LEU A 169 8.04 1.70 -20.45
C LEU A 169 8.62 3.00 -21.05
N SER A 170 8.79 4.02 -20.21
CA SER A 170 9.29 5.33 -20.61
C SER A 170 10.74 5.28 -21.08
N GLY A 171 11.62 4.66 -20.31
CA GLY A 171 13.04 4.54 -20.63
C GLY A 171 13.28 3.75 -21.92
N LEU A 172 12.52 2.69 -22.17
CA LEU A 172 12.61 1.94 -23.44
C LEU A 172 11.83 2.60 -24.59
N GLY A 173 10.99 3.59 -24.31
CA GLY A 173 10.13 4.22 -25.32
C GLY A 173 9.08 3.25 -25.89
N VAL A 174 8.58 2.32 -25.07
CA VAL A 174 7.62 1.28 -25.49
C VAL A 174 6.25 1.48 -24.81
N PRO A 175 5.14 1.23 -25.52
CA PRO A 175 3.79 1.46 -24.99
C PRO A 175 3.31 0.34 -24.06
N THR A 176 3.93 -0.84 -24.15
CA THR A 176 3.56 -2.03 -23.37
C THR A 176 4.80 -2.70 -22.80
N LEU A 177 4.61 -3.41 -21.68
CA LEU A 177 5.72 -4.03 -20.96
C LEU A 177 6.29 -5.18 -21.80
N PRO A 178 7.60 -5.17 -22.13
CA PRO A 178 8.19 -6.26 -22.91
C PRO A 178 8.10 -7.60 -22.17
N ALA A 179 8.00 -8.71 -22.91
CA ALA A 179 7.78 -10.05 -22.35
C ALA A 179 8.81 -10.47 -21.27
N GLY A 180 10.07 -10.03 -21.42
CA GLY A 180 11.15 -10.27 -20.44
C GLY A 180 10.91 -9.63 -19.06
N TYR A 181 9.98 -8.68 -18.96
CA TYR A 181 9.59 -8.01 -17.73
C TYR A 181 8.21 -8.46 -17.19
N SER A 182 7.58 -9.47 -17.79
CA SER A 182 6.26 -9.98 -17.37
C SER A 182 6.20 -10.46 -15.90
N TRP A 183 7.35 -10.81 -15.31
CA TRP A 183 7.48 -11.12 -13.89
C TRP A 183 7.04 -9.96 -12.98
N LEU A 184 7.15 -8.71 -13.44
CA LEU A 184 6.79 -7.53 -12.67
C LEU A 184 5.28 -7.42 -12.47
N ASP A 185 4.48 -7.69 -13.50
CA ASP A 185 3.02 -7.75 -13.39
C ASP A 185 2.58 -8.91 -12.49
N LYS A 186 3.30 -10.05 -12.53
CA LYS A 186 3.08 -11.17 -11.60
C LYS A 186 3.38 -10.76 -10.14
N ALA A 187 4.52 -10.09 -9.91
CA ALA A 187 4.90 -9.60 -8.59
C ALA A 187 3.86 -8.61 -8.04
N LEU A 188 3.36 -7.68 -8.85
CA LEU A 188 2.29 -6.75 -8.46
C LEU A 188 1.00 -7.48 -8.04
N VAL A 189 0.63 -8.57 -8.74
CA VAL A 189 -0.52 -9.40 -8.36
C VAL A 189 -0.29 -10.11 -7.01
N GLU A 190 0.92 -10.60 -6.75
CA GLU A 190 1.27 -11.21 -5.45
C GLU A 190 1.23 -10.19 -4.31
N HIS A 191 1.72 -8.97 -4.56
CA HIS A 191 1.62 -7.86 -3.62
C HIS A 191 0.16 -7.48 -3.33
N ALA A 192 -0.68 -7.36 -4.37
CA ALA A 192 -2.10 -7.09 -4.20
C ALA A 192 -2.81 -8.18 -3.38
N LYS A 193 -2.51 -9.47 -3.63
CA LYS A 193 -3.05 -10.58 -2.82
C LYS A 193 -2.67 -10.44 -1.34
N PHE A 194 -1.43 -10.05 -1.07
CA PHE A 194 -0.96 -9.84 0.29
C PHE A 194 -1.68 -8.66 0.97
N LEU A 195 -1.76 -7.51 0.30
CA LEU A 195 -2.43 -6.29 0.80
C LEU A 195 -3.93 -6.50 1.02
N ILE A 196 -4.57 -7.34 0.20
CA ILE A 196 -5.97 -7.72 0.44
C ILE A 196 -6.09 -8.53 1.74
N LYS A 197 -5.21 -9.52 1.96
CA LYS A 197 -5.31 -10.46 3.07
C LYS A 197 -4.86 -9.88 4.42
N ASN A 198 -3.96 -8.91 4.42
CA ASN A 198 -3.30 -8.42 5.64
C ASN A 198 -3.47 -6.91 5.80
N TYR A 199 -4.70 -6.40 5.57
CA TYR A 199 -5.01 -4.99 5.77
C TYR A 199 -4.90 -4.60 7.24
N SER A 200 -4.18 -3.51 7.51
CA SER A 200 -3.83 -3.07 8.86
C SER A 200 -4.90 -2.19 9.54
N GLY A 201 -6.00 -1.86 8.85
CA GLY A 201 -7.11 -1.09 9.42
C GLY A 201 -7.04 0.41 9.12
N ASP A 202 -7.71 1.23 9.92
CA ASP A 202 -8.02 2.63 9.57
C ASP A 202 -6.93 3.66 9.96
N GLY A 203 -5.71 3.21 10.25
CA GLY A 203 -4.56 4.09 10.48
C GLY A 203 -3.82 4.45 9.18
N ASN A 204 -2.69 5.15 9.30
CA ASN A 204 -1.89 5.53 8.14
C ASN A 204 -1.38 4.31 7.34
N HIS A 205 -0.97 3.23 8.01
CA HIS A 205 -0.45 2.02 7.34
C HIS A 205 -1.51 1.42 6.41
N GLY A 206 -2.73 1.23 6.91
CA GLY A 206 -3.82 0.73 6.08
C GLY A 206 -4.21 1.70 4.96
N THR A 207 -4.12 3.01 5.20
CA THR A 207 -4.35 4.01 4.14
C THR A 207 -3.32 3.84 3.01
N ASP A 208 -2.04 3.71 3.32
CA ASP A 208 -0.98 3.47 2.33
C ASP A 208 -1.13 2.10 1.64
N GLU A 209 -1.52 1.04 2.36
CA GLU A 209 -1.83 -0.27 1.80
C GLU A 209 -3.00 -0.22 0.81
N ALA A 210 -4.05 0.54 1.13
CA ALA A 210 -5.19 0.74 0.24
C ALA A 210 -4.77 1.51 -1.01
N LEU A 211 -3.94 2.56 -0.88
CA LEU A 211 -3.42 3.30 -2.04
C LEU A 211 -2.51 2.46 -2.93
N ALA A 212 -1.66 1.62 -2.34
CA ALA A 212 -0.82 0.69 -3.10
C ALA A 212 -1.69 -0.34 -3.86
N LEU A 213 -2.69 -0.92 -3.19
CA LEU A 213 -3.64 -1.84 -3.82
C LEU A 213 -4.43 -1.17 -4.95
N PHE A 214 -4.89 0.07 -4.74
CA PHE A 214 -5.57 0.86 -5.75
C PHE A 214 -4.66 1.11 -6.96
N GLY A 215 -3.38 1.43 -6.71
CA GLY A 215 -2.38 1.61 -7.76
C GLY A 215 -2.16 0.37 -8.61
N VAL A 216 -2.11 -0.82 -8.00
CA VAL A 216 -2.10 -2.09 -8.75
C VAL A 216 -3.38 -2.25 -9.57
N GLY A 217 -4.53 -1.96 -8.97
CA GLY A 217 -5.83 -2.01 -9.62
C GLY A 217 -5.90 -1.15 -10.88
N CYS A 218 -5.39 0.08 -10.79
CA CYS A 218 -5.35 1.04 -11.88
C CYS A 218 -4.33 0.62 -12.95
N THR A 219 -3.12 0.25 -12.54
CA THR A 219 -2.02 -0.14 -13.43
C THR A 219 -2.32 -1.40 -14.26
N LEU A 220 -2.98 -2.39 -13.65
CA LEU A 220 -3.25 -3.69 -14.28
C LEU A 220 -4.71 -3.85 -14.73
N ASN A 221 -5.50 -2.76 -14.70
CA ASN A 221 -6.93 -2.76 -15.01
C ASN A 221 -7.70 -3.88 -14.28
N ARG A 222 -7.63 -3.88 -12.95
CA ARG A 222 -8.29 -4.87 -12.05
C ARG A 222 -9.39 -4.18 -11.23
N PRO A 223 -10.65 -4.18 -11.72
CA PRO A 223 -11.77 -3.51 -11.03
C PRO A 223 -12.04 -4.01 -9.61
N SER A 224 -11.76 -5.29 -9.33
CA SER A 224 -11.92 -5.84 -7.98
C SER A 224 -10.96 -5.21 -6.98
N TYR A 225 -9.71 -4.95 -7.37
CA TYR A 225 -8.71 -4.30 -6.51
C TYR A 225 -9.08 -2.86 -6.24
N LEU A 226 -9.54 -2.14 -7.27
CA LEU A 226 -10.04 -0.77 -7.15
C LEU A 226 -11.19 -0.69 -6.15
N ARG A 227 -12.22 -1.53 -6.31
CA ARG A 227 -13.38 -1.55 -5.39
C ARG A 227 -12.98 -1.86 -3.96
N THR A 228 -12.09 -2.83 -3.74
CA THR A 228 -11.61 -3.15 -2.39
C THR A 228 -10.87 -1.97 -1.77
N ALA A 229 -9.97 -1.33 -2.50
CA ALA A 229 -9.20 -0.19 -2.00
C ALA A 229 -10.07 1.05 -1.76
N GLU A 230 -10.98 1.37 -2.66
CA GLU A 230 -11.95 2.48 -2.50
C GLU A 230 -12.84 2.28 -1.27
N GLY A 231 -13.35 1.06 -1.07
CA GLY A 231 -14.15 0.73 0.10
C GLY A 231 -13.37 0.93 1.40
N ARG A 232 -12.08 0.55 1.41
CA ARG A 232 -11.18 0.80 2.55
C ARG A 232 -10.98 2.29 2.79
N LEU A 233 -10.61 3.06 1.77
CA LEU A 233 -10.40 4.51 1.90
C LEU A 233 -11.66 5.25 2.36
N THR A 234 -12.82 4.90 1.79
CA THR A 234 -14.12 5.51 2.13
C THR A 234 -14.55 5.22 3.58
N ASN A 235 -14.17 4.07 4.12
CA ASN A 235 -14.45 3.73 5.50
C ASN A 235 -13.40 4.33 6.45
N ALA A 236 -12.12 4.13 6.13
CA ALA A 236 -11.00 4.57 6.95
C ALA A 236 -10.99 6.07 7.18
N ILE A 237 -11.34 6.92 6.19
CA ILE A 237 -11.38 8.38 6.37
C ILE A 237 -12.28 8.85 7.51
N LYS A 238 -13.30 8.06 7.88
CA LYS A 238 -14.23 8.40 8.98
C LYS A 238 -13.59 8.23 10.36
N THR A 239 -12.58 7.36 10.44
CA THR A 239 -11.84 7.03 11.66
C THR A 239 -10.48 7.74 11.68
N ALA A 240 -9.74 7.71 10.56
CA ALA A 240 -8.40 8.28 10.40
C ALA A 240 -8.35 9.78 10.68
N ILE A 241 -9.43 10.50 10.33
CA ILE A 241 -9.66 11.91 10.63
C ILE A 241 -11.08 12.07 11.16
N ASP A 242 -11.21 12.50 12.41
CA ASP A 242 -12.50 12.60 13.09
C ASP A 242 -13.32 13.84 12.66
N SER A 243 -14.45 14.08 13.32
CA SER A 243 -15.31 15.26 13.09
C SER A 243 -14.73 16.60 13.50
N GLN A 244 -13.62 16.62 14.23
CA GLN A 244 -12.91 17.82 14.64
C GLN A 244 -11.62 18.04 13.83
N GLY A 245 -11.26 17.11 12.95
CA GLY A 245 -10.04 17.17 12.13
C GLY A 245 -8.82 16.52 12.78
N SER A 246 -8.96 15.93 13.97
CA SER A 246 -7.85 15.24 14.64
C SER A 246 -7.63 13.87 14.02
N THR A 247 -6.37 13.41 14.02
CA THR A 247 -6.03 12.06 13.61
C THR A 247 -6.26 11.04 14.74
N ASN A 248 -6.64 9.80 14.40
CA ASN A 248 -6.76 8.69 15.36
C ASN A 248 -5.42 8.21 15.93
N GLU A 249 -4.29 8.69 15.40
CA GLU A 249 -2.94 8.32 15.84
C GLU A 249 -2.39 9.17 16.98
N GLN A 250 -3.12 10.22 17.39
CA GLN A 250 -2.80 11.04 18.56
C GLN A 250 -1.37 11.63 18.55
N SER A 251 -0.86 11.94 17.35
CA SER A 251 0.45 12.56 17.13
C SER A 251 0.32 13.74 16.17
N THR A 252 0.98 14.85 16.49
CA THR A 252 0.96 16.04 15.63
C THR A 252 1.73 15.81 14.33
N ALA A 253 2.88 15.12 14.38
CA ALA A 253 3.65 14.77 13.21
C ALA A 253 2.85 13.82 12.31
N TYR A 254 2.16 12.83 12.89
CA TYR A 254 1.28 11.95 12.13
C TYR A 254 0.03 12.66 11.61
N ALA A 255 -0.47 13.70 12.27
CA ALA A 255 -1.54 14.53 11.72
C ALA A 255 -1.08 15.24 10.43
N GLN A 256 0.12 15.82 10.42
CA GLN A 256 0.68 16.43 9.20
C GLN A 256 0.94 15.38 8.11
N PHE A 257 1.48 14.21 8.49
CA PHE A 257 1.63 13.09 7.55
C PHE A 257 0.29 12.67 6.94
N ASN A 258 -0.72 12.43 7.77
CA ASN A 258 -2.06 12.04 7.34
C ASN A 258 -2.73 13.12 6.48
N TYR A 259 -2.49 14.41 6.74
CA TYR A 259 -2.97 15.49 5.89
C TYR A 259 -2.46 15.35 4.45
N THR A 260 -1.17 15.06 4.28
CA THR A 260 -0.55 14.83 2.97
C THR A 260 -1.00 13.51 2.34
N LEU A 261 -1.06 12.43 3.13
CA LEU A 261 -1.43 11.10 2.68
C LEU A 261 -2.87 11.06 2.15
N TRP A 262 -3.81 11.67 2.87
CA TRP A 262 -5.20 11.76 2.42
C TRP A 262 -5.36 12.72 1.23
N GLY A 263 -4.50 13.72 1.08
CA GLY A 263 -4.46 14.56 -0.11
C GLY A 263 -4.05 13.77 -1.34
N ARG A 264 -3.03 12.92 -1.19
CA ARG A 264 -2.64 11.95 -2.21
C ARG A 264 -3.77 10.97 -2.50
N ALA A 265 -4.50 10.49 -1.50
CA ALA A 265 -5.62 9.58 -1.71
C ALA A 265 -6.70 10.19 -2.60
N GLU A 266 -7.10 11.44 -2.32
CA GLU A 266 -8.05 12.17 -3.15
C GLU A 266 -7.55 12.34 -4.60
N ALA A 267 -6.28 12.73 -4.77
CA ALA A 267 -5.69 12.92 -6.09
C ALA A 267 -5.63 11.63 -6.90
N VAL A 268 -5.18 10.53 -6.28
CA VAL A 268 -5.05 9.21 -6.90
C VAL A 268 -6.40 8.64 -7.33
N LEU A 269 -7.43 8.78 -6.48
CA LEU A 269 -8.79 8.35 -6.82
C LEU A 269 -9.26 9.04 -8.12
N LYS A 270 -9.14 10.37 -8.18
CA LYS A 270 -9.49 11.15 -9.39
C LYS A 270 -8.65 10.74 -10.60
N GLN A 271 -7.33 10.59 -10.43
CA GLN A 271 -6.41 10.24 -11.52
C GLN A 271 -6.71 8.89 -12.15
N CYS A 272 -7.26 7.93 -11.40
CA CYS A 272 -7.67 6.62 -11.91
C CYS A 272 -9.18 6.54 -12.20
N GLY A 273 -9.87 7.69 -12.33
CA GLY A 273 -11.28 7.75 -12.74
C GLY A 273 -12.28 7.33 -11.66
N ALA A 274 -11.86 7.25 -10.39
CA ALA A 274 -12.77 7.06 -9.26
C ALA A 274 -13.24 8.41 -8.71
N ASP A 275 -14.48 8.46 -8.22
CA ASP A 275 -14.99 9.62 -7.49
C ASP A 275 -14.58 9.50 -6.00
N PRO A 276 -13.75 10.40 -5.46
CA PRO A 276 -13.40 10.40 -4.04
C PRO A 276 -14.55 10.90 -3.14
N GLY A 277 -15.64 11.41 -3.70
CA GLY A 277 -16.69 12.10 -2.97
C GLY A 277 -16.17 13.38 -2.30
N THR A 278 -16.87 13.82 -1.24
CA THR A 278 -16.51 15.06 -0.52
C THR A 278 -15.97 14.84 0.89
N THR A 279 -15.98 13.59 1.40
CA THR A 279 -15.59 13.32 2.79
C THR A 279 -14.10 13.56 3.02
N ILE A 280 -13.24 13.09 2.11
CA ILE A 280 -11.78 13.27 2.24
C ILE A 280 -11.43 14.76 2.27
N SER A 281 -11.92 15.55 1.31
CA SER A 281 -11.64 16.98 1.25
C SER A 281 -12.17 17.74 2.47
N LYS A 282 -13.39 17.43 2.94
CA LYS A 282 -13.95 18.01 4.17
C LYS A 282 -13.12 17.69 5.40
N ARG A 283 -12.70 16.43 5.57
CA ARG A 283 -11.85 15.99 6.69
C ARG A 283 -10.48 16.65 6.65
N ARG A 284 -9.85 16.72 5.47
CA ARG A 284 -8.58 17.44 5.29
C ARG A 284 -8.70 18.91 5.63
N ALA A 285 -9.78 19.59 5.23
CA ALA A 285 -9.98 21.00 5.59
C ALA A 285 -10.04 21.20 7.12
N LEU A 286 -10.72 20.32 7.85
CA LEU A 286 -10.72 20.35 9.32
C LEU A 286 -9.33 20.08 9.90
N MET A 287 -8.61 19.10 9.35
CA MET A 287 -7.24 18.78 9.78
C MET A 287 -6.26 19.92 9.51
N ALA A 288 -6.42 20.70 8.43
CA ALA A 288 -5.62 21.89 8.19
C ALA A 288 -5.82 22.93 9.30
N SER A 289 -7.07 23.18 9.71
CA SER A 289 -7.37 24.07 10.85
C SER A 289 -6.80 23.53 12.16
N TRP A 290 -6.91 22.21 12.39
CA TRP A 290 -6.34 21.55 13.56
C TRP A 290 -4.81 21.69 13.61
N LEU A 291 -4.13 21.49 12.49
CA LEU A 291 -2.67 21.62 12.38
C LEU A 291 -2.22 23.07 12.59
N ALA A 292 -2.94 24.04 12.04
CA ALA A 292 -2.65 25.45 12.28
C ALA A 292 -2.75 25.80 13.77
N LEU A 293 -3.75 25.28 14.49
CA LEU A 293 -3.87 25.46 15.94
C LEU A 293 -2.78 24.72 16.72
N ALA A 294 -2.36 23.55 16.25
CA ALA A 294 -1.28 22.76 16.86
C ALA A 294 0.13 23.33 16.59
N THR A 295 0.23 24.38 15.77
CA THR A 295 1.48 25.03 15.40
C THR A 295 1.81 26.16 16.36
N ASN A 296 3.04 26.17 16.88
CA ASN A 296 3.51 27.23 17.77
C ASN A 296 3.93 28.49 16.98
N SER A 297 4.25 29.57 17.69
CA SER A 297 4.67 30.85 17.10
C SER A 297 6.01 30.82 16.32
N LEU A 298 6.71 29.68 16.30
CA LEU A 298 7.93 29.46 15.52
C LEU A 298 7.68 28.61 14.26
N GLY A 299 6.41 28.34 13.92
CA GLY A 299 6.04 27.51 12.77
C GLY A 299 6.36 26.03 12.96
N ARG A 300 6.32 25.53 14.21
CA ARG A 300 6.62 24.12 14.52
C ARG A 300 5.47 23.45 15.25
N LEU A 301 5.27 22.17 14.97
CA LEU A 301 4.32 21.33 15.68
C LEU A 301 4.86 20.99 17.08
N HIS A 302 3.96 20.95 18.07
CA HIS A 302 4.29 20.42 19.40
C HIS A 302 4.60 18.93 19.34
N GLN A 303 5.60 18.45 20.09
CA GLN A 303 6.00 17.03 20.13
C GLN A 303 5.05 16.19 21.00
N ILE A 304 3.80 16.04 20.57
CA ILE A 304 2.80 15.20 21.23
C ILE A 304 2.70 13.86 20.49
N GLY A 305 2.65 12.76 21.25
CA GLY A 305 2.70 11.39 20.71
C GLY A 305 4.07 11.09 20.09
N ASP A 306 4.09 10.19 19.11
CA ASP A 306 5.29 9.87 18.32
C ASP A 306 5.56 11.00 17.32
N SER A 307 6.10 12.11 17.82
CA SER A 307 6.40 13.32 17.03
C SER A 307 7.78 13.87 17.36
N GLU A 308 8.59 14.08 16.33
CA GLU A 308 9.86 14.82 16.43
C GLU A 308 9.67 16.33 16.18
N ALA A 309 10.74 17.13 16.30
CA ALA A 309 10.70 18.57 16.08
C ALA A 309 10.55 18.93 14.58
N VAL A 310 9.33 18.88 14.06
CA VAL A 310 9.04 19.16 12.65
C VAL A 310 8.49 20.58 12.45
N LYS A 311 8.85 21.20 11.32
CA LYS A 311 8.20 22.43 10.86
C LYS A 311 6.81 22.11 10.31
N THR A 312 5.87 22.99 10.55
CA THR A 312 4.55 22.90 9.92
C THR A 312 4.71 23.13 8.42
N MET A 313 4.02 22.33 7.61
CA MET A 313 3.99 22.54 6.16
C MET A 313 3.10 23.73 5.80
N SER A 314 3.50 24.49 4.78
CA SER A 314 2.63 25.50 4.17
C SER A 314 1.73 24.85 3.13
N ASP A 315 0.43 25.16 3.14
CA ASP A 315 -0.50 24.80 2.07
C ASP A 315 -1.38 26.02 1.69
N PRO A 316 -1.10 26.70 0.56
CA PRO A 316 -1.79 27.91 0.14
C PRO A 316 -3.31 27.77 0.06
N GLY A 317 -4.03 28.82 0.48
CA GLY A 317 -5.49 28.83 0.51
C GLY A 317 -6.10 28.04 1.68
N THR A 318 -5.29 27.62 2.64
CA THR A 318 -5.72 26.97 3.87
C THR A 318 -5.14 27.70 5.09
N PRO A 319 -5.64 27.44 6.32
CA PRO A 319 -5.03 28.01 7.52
C PRO A 319 -3.54 27.69 7.70
N LEU A 320 -3.03 26.61 7.08
CA LEU A 320 -1.62 26.22 7.15
C LEU A 320 -0.68 27.23 6.48
N GLU A 321 -1.15 27.96 5.46
CA GLU A 321 -0.38 28.99 4.75
C GLU A 321 0.22 30.03 5.69
N TYR A 322 -0.52 30.38 6.75
CA TYR A 322 -0.14 31.45 7.68
C TYR A 322 0.52 30.92 8.96
N ALA A 323 0.43 29.62 9.23
CA ALA A 323 0.98 29.00 10.41
C ALA A 323 2.43 28.51 10.22
N ALA A 324 2.83 28.20 8.98
CA ALA A 324 4.11 27.59 8.62
C ALA A 324 5.34 28.53 8.69
#